data_AF-A0A410P3E2-F1
#
_entry.id   AF-A0A410P3E2-F1
#
_cell.length_a   1.000
_cell.length_b   1.000
_cell.length_c   1.000
_cell.angle_alpha   90.00
_cell.angle_beta   90.00
_cell.angle_gamma   90.00
#
_symmetry.space_group_name_H-M   'P 1'
#
loop_
_entity.id
_entity.type
_entity.pdbx_description
1 polymer ?
#
loop_
_entity_poly.entity_id
_entity_poly.type
_entity_poly.pdbx_seq_one_letter_code
_entity_poly.pdbx_strand_id
1 'polypeptide(L)'
;MNGKLVENIANNMRPKDTRELLDLYVENDREQYSEEAFEAIRQLFRERGQSIPAQKETAPAKEQDAAVSQAEIEKSVKISRNTLLIWGCIGTALWFFAGAEDRRIITVHFEPLRPLLWFLVYGGLVIGLIMLALGISAFFIKKTKTLLLTGLMLMMIGILNIGYPFLISWALGEYGHDVDPAAIIFDAGNKFWIFLGLLQMGWGVTNVEMYLKIRRHAAADRVSSIR
;
A
#
# COMPACT_ATOMS: atom_id res chain seq x y z
N MET A 1 0.37 -0.90 -32.68
CA MET A 1 -0.74 -0.25 -31.97
C MET A 1 -1.80 -1.26 -31.56
N ASN A 2 -2.49 -1.03 -30.44
CA ASN A 2 -3.65 -1.83 -30.03
C ASN A 2 -4.94 -1.12 -30.49
N GLY A 3 -5.52 -1.54 -31.63
CA GLY A 3 -6.67 -0.85 -32.23
C GLY A 3 -7.89 -0.73 -31.31
N LYS A 4 -8.15 -1.72 -30.45
CA LYS A 4 -9.26 -1.68 -29.47
C LYS A 4 -9.06 -0.62 -28.38
N LEU A 5 -7.81 -0.36 -28.00
CA LEU A 5 -7.48 0.65 -27.00
C LEU A 5 -7.70 2.05 -27.57
N VAL A 6 -7.24 2.29 -28.81
CA VAL A 6 -7.44 3.53 -29.54
C VAL A 6 -8.93 3.84 -29.72
N GLU A 7 -9.73 2.84 -30.09
CA GLU A 7 -11.19 3.00 -30.25
C GLU A 7 -11.89 3.34 -28.92
N ASN A 8 -11.50 2.70 -27.82
CA ASN A 8 -12.04 3.02 -26.49
C ASN A 8 -11.69 4.45 -26.07
N ILE A 9 -10.45 4.89 -26.30
CA ILE A 9 -10.03 6.27 -26.01
C ILE A 9 -10.79 7.26 -26.89
N ALA A 10 -10.94 6.96 -28.19
CA ALA A 10 -11.69 7.78 -29.13
C ALA A 10 -13.16 7.94 -28.69
N ASN A 11 -13.81 6.86 -28.26
CA ASN A 11 -15.18 6.92 -27.74
C ASN A 11 -15.31 7.80 -26.49
N ASN A 12 -14.33 7.75 -25.58
CA ASN A 12 -14.31 8.61 -24.39
C ASN A 12 -14.02 10.08 -24.71
N MET A 13 -13.26 10.35 -25.76
CA MET A 13 -12.91 11.70 -26.22
C MET A 13 -13.94 12.29 -27.19
N ARG A 14 -14.84 11.47 -27.74
CA ARG A 14 -15.86 11.89 -28.72
C ARG A 14 -16.77 13.05 -28.24
N PRO A 15 -17.15 13.16 -26.95
CA PRO A 15 -17.93 14.30 -26.45
C PRO A 15 -17.13 15.62 -26.37
N LYS A 16 -15.79 15.59 -26.43
CA LYS A 16 -14.96 16.80 -26.34
C LYS A 16 -15.06 17.64 -27.61
N ASP A 17 -14.99 18.95 -27.44
CA ASP A 17 -15.02 19.89 -28.56
C ASP A 17 -13.77 19.75 -29.44
N THR A 18 -13.92 20.05 -30.74
CA THR A 18 -12.80 19.96 -31.70
C THR A 18 -11.65 20.88 -31.32
N ARG A 19 -11.93 22.05 -30.74
CA ARG A 19 -10.91 22.99 -30.27
C ARG A 19 -10.11 22.41 -29.10
N GLU A 20 -10.80 21.76 -28.15
CA GLU A 20 -10.14 21.10 -27.02
C GLU A 20 -9.22 19.98 -27.49
N LEU A 21 -9.68 19.14 -28.44
CA LEU A 21 -8.84 18.08 -29.02
C LEU A 21 -7.66 18.65 -29.81
N LEU A 22 -7.83 19.81 -30.45
CA LEU A 22 -6.79 20.51 -31.19
C LEU A 22 -5.70 21.02 -30.25
N ASP A 23 -6.10 21.66 -29.16
CA ASP A 23 -5.19 22.21 -28.15
C ASP A 23 -4.34 21.07 -27.56
N LEU A 24 -4.98 19.96 -27.16
CA LEU A 24 -4.28 18.76 -26.69
C LEU A 24 -3.29 18.20 -27.72
N TYR A 25 -3.69 18.15 -29.00
CA TYR A 25 -2.85 17.61 -30.08
C TYR A 25 -1.65 18.50 -30.40
N VAL A 26 -1.84 19.82 -30.41
CA VAL A 26 -0.82 20.83 -30.75
C VAL A 26 0.18 21.00 -29.62
N GLU A 27 -0.30 21.01 -28.36
CA GLU A 27 0.55 21.07 -27.17
C GLU A 27 1.46 19.85 -27.08
N ASN A 28 1.00 18.69 -27.59
CA ASN A 28 1.79 17.46 -27.65
C ASN A 28 2.33 17.10 -26.24
N ASP A 29 1.50 17.31 -25.22
CA ASP A 29 1.86 17.03 -23.83
C ASP A 29 1.94 15.52 -23.59
N ARG A 30 3.12 14.98 -23.89
CA ARG A 30 3.46 13.57 -23.65
C ARG A 30 3.65 13.25 -22.16
N GLU A 31 3.61 14.22 -21.25
CA GLU A 31 3.56 13.94 -19.80
C GLU A 31 2.16 13.48 -19.38
N GLN A 32 1.11 13.98 -20.03
CA GLN A 32 -0.28 13.67 -19.69
C GLN A 32 -0.94 12.63 -20.60
N TYR A 33 -0.53 12.54 -21.87
CA TYR A 33 -1.23 11.74 -22.87
C TYR A 33 -0.32 10.70 -23.54
N SER A 34 -0.83 9.47 -23.69
CA SER A 34 -0.13 8.38 -24.37
C SER A 34 -0.19 8.52 -25.89
N GLU A 35 0.67 7.79 -26.60
CA GLU A 35 0.68 7.76 -28.07
C GLU A 35 -0.66 7.30 -28.65
N GLU A 36 -1.32 6.32 -28.03
CA GLU A 36 -2.66 5.85 -28.42
C GLU A 36 -3.73 6.94 -28.27
N ALA A 37 -3.56 7.87 -27.32
CA ALA A 37 -4.46 9.01 -27.18
C ALA A 37 -4.31 9.99 -28.35
N PHE A 38 -3.08 10.27 -28.79
CA PHE A 38 -2.84 11.09 -29.98
C PHE A 38 -3.37 10.42 -31.25
N GLU A 39 -3.29 9.10 -31.37
CA GLU A 39 -3.89 8.36 -32.48
C GLU A 39 -5.42 8.40 -32.46
N ALA A 40 -6.03 8.26 -31.29
CA ALA A 40 -7.47 8.41 -31.11
C ALA A 40 -7.93 9.82 -31.52
N ILE A 41 -7.16 10.85 -31.16
CA ILE A 41 -7.41 12.23 -31.58
C ILE A 41 -7.31 12.34 -33.12
N ARG A 42 -6.27 11.78 -33.76
CA ARG A 42 -6.16 11.77 -35.24
C ARG A 42 -7.35 11.09 -35.92
N GLN A 43 -7.83 9.98 -35.35
CA GLN A 43 -9.03 9.30 -35.84
C GLN A 43 -10.26 10.22 -35.75
N LEU A 44 -10.47 10.87 -34.61
CA LEU A 44 -11.59 11.81 -34.43
C LEU A 44 -11.51 13.02 -35.38
N PHE A 45 -10.32 13.55 -35.64
CA PHE A 45 -10.15 14.63 -36.63
C PHE A 45 -10.53 14.19 -38.05
N ARG A 46 -10.17 12.96 -38.45
CA ARG A 46 -10.58 12.37 -39.74
C ARG A 46 -12.09 12.16 -39.82
N GLU A 47 -12.70 11.64 -38.75
CA GLU A 47 -14.17 11.47 -38.67
C GLU A 47 -14.92 12.80 -38.79
N ARG A 48 -14.33 13.89 -38.27
CA ARG A 48 -14.90 15.24 -38.31
C ARG A 48 -14.56 16.03 -39.59
N GLY A 49 -13.80 15.45 -40.53
CA GLY A 49 -13.40 16.11 -41.78
C GLY A 49 -12.50 17.33 -41.59
N GLN A 50 -11.78 17.40 -40.46
CA GLN A 50 -10.91 18.52 -40.10
C GLN A 50 -9.45 18.20 -40.44
N SER A 51 -8.70 19.21 -40.90
CA SER A 51 -7.27 19.05 -41.17
C SER A 51 -6.47 19.06 -39.87
N ILE A 52 -5.46 18.19 -39.80
CA ILE A 52 -4.62 18.04 -38.61
C ILE A 52 -3.39 18.96 -38.78
N PRO A 53 -3.17 19.96 -37.90
CA PRO A 53 -1.99 20.81 -37.97
C PRO A 53 -0.71 20.03 -37.61
N ALA A 54 0.46 20.59 -37.92
CA ALA A 54 1.72 20.04 -37.45
C ALA A 54 1.80 20.15 -35.91
N GLN A 55 2.27 19.08 -35.25
CA GLN A 55 2.55 19.13 -33.82
C GLN A 55 3.75 20.04 -33.57
N LYS A 56 3.78 20.73 -32.42
CA LYS A 56 5.04 21.33 -31.96
C LYS A 56 6.06 20.20 -31.75
N GLU A 57 7.32 20.46 -32.14
CA GLU A 57 8.44 19.58 -31.80
C GLU A 57 8.43 19.36 -30.30
N THR A 58 8.22 18.11 -29.90
CA THR A 58 8.08 17.77 -28.50
C THR A 58 9.44 17.84 -27.83
N ALA A 59 9.47 18.37 -26.60
CA ALA A 59 10.49 17.93 -25.66
C ALA A 59 10.44 16.38 -25.62
N PRO A 60 11.59 15.69 -25.62
CA PRO A 60 11.60 14.23 -25.56
C PRO A 60 10.68 13.78 -24.44
N ALA A 61 9.82 12.78 -24.72
CA ALA A 61 8.99 12.16 -23.70
C ALA A 61 9.90 11.91 -22.50
N LYS A 62 9.65 12.58 -21.38
CA LYS A 62 10.45 12.35 -20.18
C LYS A 62 10.39 10.86 -19.95
N GLU A 63 11.54 10.22 -19.98
CA GLU A 63 11.82 8.93 -19.36
C GLU A 63 11.54 8.98 -17.83
N GLN A 64 10.63 9.84 -17.34
CA GLN A 64 10.23 9.90 -15.94
C GLN A 64 9.30 8.75 -15.54
N ASP A 65 8.76 8.01 -16.50
CA ASP A 65 8.17 6.67 -16.28
C ASP A 65 9.13 5.52 -16.64
N ALA A 66 10.38 5.82 -17.02
CA ALA A 66 11.37 4.81 -17.34
C ALA A 66 11.81 4.11 -16.06
N ALA A 67 11.20 2.95 -15.82
CA ALA A 67 11.64 1.91 -14.89
C ALA A 67 12.13 2.43 -13.54
N VAL A 68 11.26 2.40 -12.51
CA VAL A 68 11.67 2.49 -11.09
C VAL A 68 13.02 1.81 -10.95
N SER A 69 14.06 2.61 -10.68
CA SER A 69 15.43 2.15 -10.91
C SER A 69 15.64 0.89 -10.08
N GLN A 70 16.34 -0.12 -10.61
CA GLN A 70 16.59 -1.34 -9.85
C GLN A 70 17.24 -1.02 -8.48
N ALA A 71 18.04 0.05 -8.43
CA ALA A 71 18.60 0.58 -7.20
C ALA A 71 17.54 1.11 -6.21
N GLU A 72 16.49 1.78 -6.68
CA GLU A 72 15.37 2.23 -5.84
C GLU A 72 14.56 1.05 -5.31
N ILE A 73 14.29 0.05 -6.15
CA ILE A 73 13.61 -1.18 -5.73
C ILE A 73 14.42 -1.88 -4.64
N GLU A 74 15.73 -2.03 -4.83
CA GLU A 74 16.62 -2.65 -3.84
C GLU A 74 16.67 -1.87 -2.54
N LYS A 75 16.76 -0.53 -2.62
CA LYS A 75 16.73 0.35 -1.45
C LYS A 75 15.43 0.18 -0.67
N SER A 76 14.28 0.22 -1.33
CA SER A 76 12.98 0.08 -0.67
C SER A 76 12.74 -1.31 -0.10
N VAL A 77 13.21 -2.37 -0.77
CA VAL A 77 13.15 -3.74 -0.26
C VAL A 77 14.02 -3.89 0.99
N LYS A 78 15.23 -3.33 0.97
CA LYS A 78 16.15 -3.34 2.12
C LYS A 78 15.54 -2.60 3.31
N ILE A 79 14.96 -1.43 3.08
CA ILE A 79 14.26 -0.66 4.13
C ILE A 79 13.09 -1.48 4.68
N SER A 80 12.20 -1.96 3.81
CA SER A 80 11.02 -2.76 4.20
C SER A 80 11.38 -3.98 5.04
N ARG A 81 12.41 -4.73 4.62
CA ARG A 81 12.92 -5.89 5.36
C ARG A 81 13.43 -5.51 6.74
N ASN A 82 14.26 -4.46 6.82
CA ASN A 82 14.80 -3.99 8.09
C ASN A 82 13.68 -3.49 9.02
N THR A 83 12.68 -2.80 8.47
CA THR A 83 11.48 -2.37 9.20
C THR A 83 10.76 -3.57 9.81
N LEU A 84 10.51 -4.65 9.06
CA LEU A 84 9.88 -5.86 9.61
C LEU A 84 10.69 -6.49 10.74
N LEU A 85 12.02 -6.59 10.58
CA LEU A 85 12.89 -7.18 11.60
C LEU A 85 12.90 -6.34 12.88
N ILE A 86 13.07 -5.02 12.74
CA ILE A 86 13.09 -4.10 13.88
C ILE A 86 11.75 -4.16 14.63
N TRP A 87 10.63 -4.08 13.92
CA TRP A 87 9.32 -4.15 14.54
C TRP A 87 9.01 -5.52 15.16
N GLY A 88 9.43 -6.61 14.51
CA GLY A 88 9.32 -7.95 15.08
C GLY A 88 10.12 -8.10 16.38
N CYS A 89 11.34 -7.56 16.43
CA CYS A 89 12.14 -7.51 17.65
C CYS A 89 11.47 -6.67 18.74
N ILE A 90 11.01 -5.46 18.41
CA ILE A 90 10.33 -4.57 19.35
C ILE A 90 9.07 -5.23 19.91
N GLY A 91 8.20 -5.77 19.06
CA GLY A 91 6.97 -6.43 19.49
C GLY A 91 7.24 -7.63 20.41
N THR A 92 8.23 -8.45 20.06
CA THR A 92 8.63 -9.60 20.87
C THR A 92 9.21 -9.15 22.21
N ALA A 93 10.12 -8.17 22.22
CA ALA A 93 10.74 -7.65 23.44
C ALA A 93 9.72 -6.98 24.36
N LEU A 94 8.83 -6.13 23.82
CA LEU A 94 7.77 -5.50 24.59
C LEU A 94 6.85 -6.53 25.23
N TRP A 95 6.54 -7.61 24.51
CA TRP A 95 5.80 -8.70 25.11
C TRP A 95 6.54 -9.29 26.32
N PHE A 96 7.84 -9.60 26.21
CA PHE A 96 8.60 -10.12 27.34
C PHE A 96 8.70 -9.16 28.52
N PHE A 97 9.02 -7.89 28.28
CA PHE A 97 9.37 -6.94 29.34
C PHE A 97 8.20 -6.12 29.87
N ALA A 98 7.33 -5.61 28.99
CA ALA A 98 6.22 -4.75 29.40
C ALA A 98 4.97 -5.56 29.78
N GLY A 99 4.77 -6.72 29.16
CA GLY A 99 3.54 -7.51 29.39
C GLY A 99 3.59 -8.48 30.57
N ALA A 100 4.69 -8.62 31.31
CA ALA A 100 4.84 -9.68 32.31
C ALA A 100 3.89 -9.51 33.51
N GLU A 101 3.71 -8.29 34.01
CA GLU A 101 2.81 -7.99 35.12
C GLU A 101 1.35 -8.08 34.70
N ASP A 102 0.99 -7.45 33.58
CA ASP A 102 -0.36 -7.52 33.01
C ASP A 102 -0.78 -8.97 32.75
N ARG A 103 0.11 -9.80 32.20
CA ARG A 103 -0.11 -11.23 32.02
C ARG A 103 -0.45 -11.92 33.33
N ARG A 104 0.37 -11.69 34.35
CA ARG A 104 0.17 -12.32 35.65
C ARG A 104 -1.18 -11.91 36.23
N ILE A 105 -1.52 -10.61 36.20
CA ILE A 105 -2.82 -10.11 36.66
C ILE A 105 -3.95 -10.81 35.91
N ILE A 106 -3.87 -10.84 34.58
CA ILE A 106 -4.92 -11.42 33.74
C ILE A 106 -5.11 -12.91 34.01
N THR A 107 -4.01 -13.68 34.04
CA THR A 107 -4.05 -15.13 34.28
C THR A 107 -4.56 -15.49 35.67
N VAL A 108 -4.38 -14.62 36.67
CA VAL A 108 -4.83 -14.87 38.05
C VAL A 108 -6.30 -14.47 38.27
N HIS A 109 -6.76 -13.38 37.63
CA HIS A 109 -8.08 -12.81 37.92
C HIS A 109 -9.19 -13.28 36.97
N PHE A 110 -8.86 -13.80 35.78
CA PHE A 110 -9.83 -14.13 34.74
C PHE A 110 -9.86 -15.62 34.40
N GLU A 111 -9.83 -16.50 35.40
CA GLU A 111 -10.03 -17.94 35.19
C GLU A 111 -11.53 -18.33 35.13
N PRO A 112 -11.94 -19.16 34.13
CA PRO A 112 -11.14 -19.67 33.03
C PRO A 112 -10.90 -18.61 31.94
N LEU A 113 -9.70 -18.64 31.34
CA LEU A 113 -9.32 -17.75 30.26
C LEU A 113 -10.07 -18.12 28.97
N ARG A 114 -10.94 -17.22 28.52
CA ARG A 114 -11.65 -17.36 27.24
C ARG A 114 -10.72 -17.06 26.07
N PRO A 115 -11.00 -17.60 24.86
CA PRO A 115 -10.11 -17.48 23.70
C PRO A 115 -9.70 -16.05 23.34
N LEU A 116 -10.61 -15.08 23.50
CA LEU A 116 -10.33 -13.67 23.16
C LEU A 116 -9.29 -13.06 24.12
N LEU A 117 -9.32 -13.41 25.41
CA LEU A 117 -8.34 -12.96 26.40
C LEU A 117 -6.98 -13.61 26.16
N TRP A 118 -6.95 -14.87 25.74
CA TRP A 118 -5.72 -15.52 25.27
C TRP A 118 -5.09 -14.78 24.09
N PHE A 119 -5.91 -14.37 23.12
CA PHE A 119 -5.43 -13.60 21.99
C PHE A 119 -4.89 -12.23 22.41
N LEU A 120 -5.55 -11.52 23.33
CA LEU A 120 -5.03 -10.24 23.83
C LEU A 120 -3.70 -10.41 24.57
N VAL A 121 -3.58 -11.48 25.36
CA VAL A 121 -2.37 -11.74 26.14
C VAL A 121 -1.19 -12.14 25.26
N TYR A 122 -1.39 -13.04 24.29
CA TYR A 122 -0.30 -13.64 23.51
C TYR A 122 -0.22 -13.15 22.07
N GLY A 123 -1.22 -12.42 21.59
CA GLY A 123 -1.31 -11.96 20.20
C GLY A 123 -0.15 -11.07 19.81
N GLY A 124 0.29 -10.17 20.69
CA GLY A 124 1.48 -9.34 20.47
C GLY A 124 2.75 -10.17 20.23
N LEU A 125 2.95 -11.26 20.99
CA LEU A 125 4.08 -12.18 20.80
C LEU A 125 3.99 -12.90 19.47
N VAL A 126 2.81 -13.48 19.16
CA VAL A 126 2.59 -14.23 17.93
C VAL A 126 2.86 -13.34 16.72
N ILE A 127 2.34 -12.11 16.73
CA ILE A 127 2.56 -11.14 15.66
C ILE A 127 4.03 -10.75 15.56
N GLY A 128 4.70 -10.47 16.68
CA GLY A 128 6.13 -10.17 16.72
C GLY A 128 6.97 -11.29 16.08
N LEU A 129 6.69 -12.55 16.43
CA LEU A 129 7.36 -13.72 15.86
C LEU A 129 7.06 -13.90 14.37
N ILE A 130 5.81 -13.68 13.94
CA ILE A 130 5.45 -13.71 12.50
C ILE A 130 6.23 -12.65 11.74
N MET A 131 6.33 -11.41 12.26
CA MET A 131 7.10 -10.35 11.60
C MET A 131 8.58 -10.71 11.48
N LEU A 132 9.17 -11.30 12.53
CA LEU A 132 10.56 -11.79 12.48
C LEU A 132 10.72 -12.87 11.43
N ALA A 133 9.85 -13.88 11.43
CA ALA A 133 9.88 -14.96 10.44
C ALA A 133 9.74 -14.42 9.01
N LEU A 134 8.89 -13.44 8.78
CA LEU A 134 8.75 -12.79 7.47
C LEU A 134 9.95 -11.91 7.11
N GLY A 135 10.52 -11.17 8.07
CA GLY A 135 11.74 -10.39 7.87
C GLY A 135 12.94 -11.27 7.50
N ILE A 136 13.03 -12.47 8.07
CA ILE A 136 14.04 -13.48 7.72
C ILE A 136 13.70 -14.11 6.35
N SER A 137 12.45 -14.50 6.13
CA SER A 137 12.00 -15.10 4.86
C SER A 137 12.18 -14.16 3.68
N ALA A 138 12.11 -12.85 3.91
CA ALA A 138 12.35 -11.80 2.92
C ALA A 138 13.77 -11.82 2.31
N PHE A 139 14.74 -12.49 2.93
CA PHE A 139 16.06 -12.73 2.33
C PHE A 139 16.02 -13.80 1.22
N PHE A 140 15.04 -14.71 1.27
CA PHE A 140 14.94 -15.86 0.36
C PHE A 140 13.85 -15.68 -0.72
N ILE A 141 12.94 -14.72 -0.53
CA ILE A 141 11.81 -14.45 -1.43
C ILE A 141 12.22 -13.42 -2.51
N LYS A 142 11.59 -13.47 -3.69
CA LYS A 142 11.72 -12.44 -4.74
C LYS A 142 11.47 -11.04 -4.16
N LYS A 143 12.44 -10.13 -4.39
CA LYS A 143 12.46 -8.72 -3.94
C LYS A 143 11.09 -8.03 -4.01
N THR A 144 10.38 -8.15 -5.13
CA THR A 144 9.07 -7.49 -5.32
C THR A 144 7.97 -8.02 -4.39
N LYS A 145 7.93 -9.33 -4.12
CA LYS A 145 6.93 -9.91 -3.20
C LYS A 145 7.16 -9.48 -1.75
N THR A 146 8.41 -9.20 -1.38
CA THR A 146 8.76 -8.68 -0.05
C THR A 146 8.09 -7.34 0.23
N LEU A 147 8.02 -6.44 -0.76
CA LEU A 147 7.34 -5.15 -0.62
C LEU A 147 5.85 -5.32 -0.32
N LEU A 148 5.16 -6.16 -1.09
CA LEU A 148 3.75 -6.46 -0.88
C LEU A 148 3.50 -7.03 0.52
N LEU A 149 4.26 -8.06 0.89
CA LEU A 149 4.10 -8.74 2.17
C LEU A 149 4.36 -7.80 3.35
N THR A 150 5.41 -6.98 3.25
CA THR A 150 5.71 -5.96 4.27
C THR A 150 4.58 -4.93 4.37
N GLY A 151 4.09 -4.46 3.22
CA GLY A 151 3.00 -3.49 3.17
C GLY A 151 1.73 -4.00 3.86
N LEU A 152 1.28 -5.20 3.50
CA LEU A 152 0.11 -5.84 4.08
C LEU A 152 0.27 -6.09 5.59
N MET A 153 1.45 -6.54 6.03
CA MET A 153 1.71 -6.77 7.44
C MET A 153 1.65 -5.49 8.27
N LEU A 154 2.26 -4.41 7.79
CA LEU A 154 2.23 -3.12 8.50
C LEU A 154 0.81 -2.53 8.56
N MET A 155 0.02 -2.69 7.50
CA MET A 155 -1.39 -2.31 7.52
C MET A 155 -2.18 -3.11 8.57
N MET A 156 -2.01 -4.44 8.61
CA MET A 156 -2.69 -5.30 9.57
C MET A 156 -2.34 -4.97 11.02
N ILE A 157 -1.06 -4.71 11.30
CA ILE A 157 -0.60 -4.32 12.64
C ILE A 157 -1.12 -2.94 13.00
N GLY A 158 -1.13 -2.00 12.06
CA GLY A 158 -1.68 -0.68 12.30
C GLY A 158 -3.17 -0.73 12.64
N ILE A 159 -3.94 -1.57 11.94
CA ILE A 159 -5.34 -1.84 12.27
C ILE A 159 -5.47 -2.44 13.67
N LEU A 160 -4.61 -3.40 14.02
CA LEU A 160 -4.65 -4.00 15.36
C LEU A 160 -4.34 -2.98 16.45
N ASN A 161 -3.34 -2.12 16.27
CA ASN A 161 -2.98 -1.09 17.24
C ASN A 161 -4.12 -0.08 17.46
N ILE A 162 -4.87 0.25 16.41
CA ILE A 162 -6.04 1.13 16.50
C ILE A 162 -7.25 0.39 17.11
N GLY A 163 -7.42 -0.90 16.77
CA GLY A 163 -8.52 -1.74 17.22
C GLY A 163 -8.35 -2.29 18.64
N TYR A 164 -7.13 -2.29 19.18
CA TYR A 164 -6.79 -2.92 20.45
C TYR A 164 -7.64 -2.45 21.64
N PRO A 165 -7.92 -1.14 21.83
CA PRO A 165 -8.83 -0.67 22.89
C PRO A 165 -10.23 -1.28 22.82
N PHE A 166 -10.77 -1.41 21.62
CA PHE A 166 -12.09 -2.01 21.40
C PHE A 166 -12.09 -3.51 21.68
N LEU A 167 -11.01 -4.20 21.28
CA LEU A 167 -10.84 -5.63 21.57
C LEU A 167 -10.71 -5.89 23.07
N ILE A 168 -9.99 -5.05 23.82
CA ILE A 168 -9.92 -5.14 25.29
C ILE A 168 -11.29 -4.95 25.90
N SER A 169 -11.97 -3.85 25.56
CA SER A 169 -13.29 -3.53 26.11
C SER A 169 -14.26 -4.69 25.87
N TRP A 170 -14.28 -5.24 24.65
CA TRP A 170 -15.11 -6.39 24.33
C TRP A 170 -14.72 -7.64 25.13
N ALA A 171 -13.43 -7.96 25.23
CA ALA A 171 -12.97 -9.13 25.96
C ALA A 171 -13.24 -9.06 27.46
N LEU A 172 -13.16 -7.87 28.05
CA LEU A 172 -13.46 -7.67 29.47
C LEU A 172 -14.97 -7.66 29.74
N GLY A 173 -15.77 -7.20 28.79
CA GLY A 173 -17.25 -7.27 28.87
C GLY A 173 -17.76 -8.71 29.02
N GLU A 174 -17.06 -9.69 28.43
CA GLU A 174 -17.37 -11.11 28.62
C GLU A 174 -17.24 -11.61 30.07
N TYR A 175 -16.50 -10.88 30.90
CA TYR A 175 -16.32 -11.12 32.33
C TYR A 175 -17.17 -10.17 33.21
N GLY A 176 -18.09 -9.42 32.62
CA GLY A 176 -18.96 -8.47 33.34
C GLY A 176 -18.27 -7.15 33.71
N HIS A 177 -17.13 -6.85 33.09
CA HIS A 177 -16.44 -5.57 33.26
C HIS A 177 -16.77 -4.65 32.08
N ASP A 178 -17.68 -3.72 32.29
CA ASP A 178 -17.95 -2.65 31.32
C ASP A 178 -16.81 -1.63 31.38
N VAL A 179 -15.91 -1.72 30.41
CA VAL A 179 -14.83 -0.75 30.22
C VAL A 179 -15.17 0.11 29.01
N ASP A 180 -15.35 1.41 29.22
CA ASP A 180 -15.59 2.36 28.14
C ASP A 180 -14.37 2.41 27.19
N PRO A 181 -14.52 2.05 25.90
CA PRO A 181 -13.44 2.15 24.93
C PRO A 181 -12.84 3.56 24.84
N ALA A 182 -13.66 4.61 25.03
CA ALA A 182 -13.17 5.98 24.99
C ALA A 182 -12.17 6.24 26.12
N ALA A 183 -12.46 5.77 27.33
CA ALA A 183 -11.55 5.89 28.46
C ALA A 183 -10.20 5.19 28.20
N ILE A 184 -10.23 4.01 27.57
CA ILE A 184 -9.00 3.30 27.15
C ILE A 184 -8.26 4.13 26.09
N ILE A 185 -8.94 4.62 25.05
CA ILE A 185 -8.33 5.40 23.96
C ILE A 185 -7.67 6.68 24.48
N PHE A 186 -8.29 7.36 25.45
CA PHE A 186 -7.80 8.64 25.94
C PHE A 186 -6.63 8.51 26.93
N ASP A 187 -6.30 7.30 27.37
CA ASP A 187 -5.07 7.03 28.12
C ASP A 187 -3.82 7.40 27.30
N ALA A 188 -2.83 7.99 27.96
CA ALA A 188 -1.63 8.49 27.29
C ALA A 188 -0.83 7.38 26.61
N GLY A 189 -0.81 6.17 27.19
CA GLY A 189 -0.16 5.00 26.59
C GLY A 189 -0.85 4.57 25.30
N ASN A 190 -2.19 4.55 25.29
CA ASN A 190 -2.96 4.10 24.14
C ASN A 190 -2.97 5.09 22.97
N LYS A 191 -2.91 6.41 23.24
CA LYS A 191 -2.73 7.43 22.19
C LYS A 191 -1.46 7.21 21.38
N PHE A 192 -0.37 6.85 22.05
CA PHE A 192 0.90 6.55 21.38
C PHE A 192 0.74 5.35 20.42
N TRP A 193 0.07 4.29 20.87
CA TRP A 193 -0.18 3.10 20.04
C TRP A 193 -1.08 3.38 18.83
N ILE A 194 -2.13 4.18 19.01
CA ILE A 194 -3.03 4.58 17.91
C ILE A 194 -2.26 5.40 16.87
N PHE A 195 -1.49 6.39 17.32
CA PHE A 195 -0.66 7.21 16.44
C PHE A 195 0.34 6.35 15.66
N LEU A 196 1.01 5.43 16.36
CA LEU A 196 1.94 4.50 15.75
C LEU A 196 1.24 3.59 14.73
N GLY A 197 0.03 3.12 15.04
CA GLY A 197 -0.78 2.31 14.12
C GLY A 197 -1.10 3.05 12.82
N LEU A 198 -1.45 4.33 12.90
CA LEU A 198 -1.69 5.17 11.71
C LEU A 198 -0.43 5.33 10.85
N LEU A 199 0.74 5.55 11.48
CA LEU A 199 2.02 5.62 10.77
C LEU A 199 2.35 4.30 10.06
N GLN A 200 2.12 3.17 10.73
CA GLN A 200 2.33 1.84 10.14
C GLN A 200 1.39 1.58 8.97
N MET A 201 0.12 1.99 9.06
CA MET A 201 -0.82 1.89 7.93
C MET A 201 -0.35 2.73 6.74
N GLY A 202 0.03 4.00 6.97
CA GLY A 202 0.53 4.87 5.90
C GLY A 202 1.74 4.28 5.20
N TRP A 203 2.74 3.83 5.98
CA TRP A 203 3.92 3.16 5.44
C TRP A 203 3.58 1.86 4.69
N GLY A 204 2.62 1.09 5.22
CA GLY A 204 2.13 -0.13 4.61
C GLY A 204 1.53 0.12 3.22
N VAL A 205 0.69 1.15 3.09
CA VAL A 205 0.10 1.59 1.82
C VAL A 205 1.19 1.98 0.82
N THR A 206 2.18 2.80 1.23
CA THR A 206 3.29 3.20 0.35
C THR A 206 4.05 2.00 -0.22
N ASN A 207 4.28 0.95 0.58
CA ASN A 207 4.94 -0.28 0.11
C ASN A 207 4.08 -1.06 -0.90
N VAL A 208 2.77 -1.14 -0.67
CA VAL A 208 1.84 -1.79 -1.61
C VAL A 208 1.78 -1.01 -2.93
N GLU A 209 1.68 0.31 -2.88
CA GLU A 209 1.69 1.15 -4.09
C GLU A 209 2.98 0.99 -4.89
N MET A 210 4.14 0.98 -4.23
CA MET A 210 5.42 0.75 -4.89
C MET A 210 5.47 -0.62 -5.56
N TYR A 211 4.99 -1.67 -4.89
CA TYR A 211 4.86 -3.00 -5.49
C TYR A 211 3.98 -2.98 -6.76
N LEU A 212 2.81 -2.33 -6.69
CA LEU A 212 1.89 -2.23 -7.81
C LEU A 212 2.51 -1.48 -8.99
N LYS A 213 3.22 -0.38 -8.74
CA LYS A 213 3.96 0.37 -9.77
C LYS A 213 4.96 -0.54 -10.49
N ILE A 214 5.83 -1.24 -9.74
CA ILE A 214 6.82 -2.17 -10.31
C ILE A 214 6.14 -3.27 -11.15
N ARG A 215 5.01 -3.82 -10.67
CA ARG A 215 4.23 -4.85 -11.36
C ARG A 215 3.67 -4.36 -12.70
N ARG A 216 3.19 -3.11 -12.76
CA ARG A 216 2.65 -2.50 -13.98
C ARG A 216 3.75 -2.31 -15.03
N HIS A 217 4.92 -1.78 -14.64
CA HIS A 217 6.05 -1.64 -15.57
C HIS A 217 6.53 -3.00 -16.11
N ALA A 218 6.72 -3.98 -15.23
CA ALA A 218 7.12 -5.32 -15.66
C ALA A 218 6.11 -6.02 -16.59
N ALA A 219 4.84 -5.62 -16.54
CA ALA A 219 3.83 -6.11 -17.48
C ALA A 219 3.90 -5.38 -18.83
N ALA A 220 4.12 -4.06 -18.82
CA ALA A 220 4.29 -3.25 -20.03
C ALA A 220 5.50 -3.71 -20.86
N ASP A 221 6.66 -3.96 -20.21
CA ASP A 221 7.88 -4.42 -20.87
C ASP A 221 7.72 -5.78 -21.57
N ARG A 222 6.88 -6.67 -21.01
CA ARG A 222 6.59 -7.95 -21.66
C ARG A 222 5.78 -7.78 -22.93
N VAL A 223 4.82 -6.85 -22.93
CA VAL A 223 3.97 -6.59 -24.09
C VAL A 223 4.76 -5.95 -25.23
N SER A 224 5.71 -5.05 -24.92
CA SER A 224 6.59 -4.45 -25.93
C SER A 224 7.55 -5.48 -26.54
N SER A 225 8.08 -6.42 -25.74
CA SER A 225 9.00 -7.46 -26.22
C SER A 225 8.41 -8.49 -27.20
N ILE A 226 7.08 -8.52 -27.36
CA ILE A 226 6.35 -9.45 -28.24
C ILE A 226 6.04 -8.82 -29.62
N ARG A 227 6.17 -7.49 -29.75
CA ARG A 227 5.93 -6.76 -31.01
C ARG A 227 7.22 -6.57 -31.80
#